data_AF-H2J8V9-F1
#
_entry.id   AF-H2J8V9-F1
#
_cell.length_a   1.000
_cell.length_b   1.000
_cell.length_c   1.000
_cell.angle_alpha   90.00
_cell.angle_beta   90.00
_cell.angle_gamma   90.00
#
_symmetry.space_group_name_H-M   'P 1'
#
loop_
_entity.id
_entity.type
_entity.pdbx_description
1 polymer ?
#
loop_
_entity_poly.entity_id
_entity_poly.type
_entity_poly.pdbx_seq_one_letter_code
_entity_poly.pdbx_strand_id
1 'polypeptide(L)'
;MDMDRKKLEKKLQERIEANYRTYIQQLQSKPASELIEQAAEIAAAKLVYEELMEGCSTDYTEYLLRFENPLELVRDHWMDEQNVAHRDEMEHVLRNITDKGLGEGDYAMDSSCQPAVLDEGVRLC
;
A
#
# COMPACT_ATOMS: atom_id res chain seq x y z
N MET A 1 -19.01 32.07 2.50
CA MET A 1 -19.00 31.01 1.46
C MET A 1 -17.58 30.50 1.24
N ASP A 2 -16.69 31.16 0.49
CA ASP A 2 -15.32 30.63 0.25
C ASP A 2 -14.41 30.60 1.49
N MET A 3 -14.52 31.61 2.36
CA MET A 3 -13.77 31.68 3.62
C MET A 3 -14.19 30.63 4.65
N ASP A 4 -15.47 30.25 4.65
CA ASP A 4 -16.00 29.24 5.59
C ASP A 4 -15.55 27.84 5.19
N ARG A 5 -15.53 27.55 3.88
CA ARG A 5 -14.96 26.31 3.32
C ARG A 5 -13.49 26.15 3.70
N LYS A 6 -12.66 27.15 3.43
CA LYS A 6 -11.22 27.11 3.77
C LYS A 6 -10.98 26.91 5.27
N LYS A 7 -11.85 27.47 6.11
CA LYS A 7 -11.78 27.27 7.57
C LYS A 7 -12.11 25.84 7.97
N LEU A 8 -13.10 25.22 7.34
CA LEU A 8 -13.46 23.82 7.57
C LEU A 8 -12.36 22.87 7.09
N GLU A 9 -11.84 23.08 5.88
CA GLU A 9 -10.72 22.29 5.32
C GLU A 9 -9.51 22.34 6.25
N LYS A 10 -9.10 23.56 6.66
CA LYS A 10 -7.99 23.72 7.60
C LYS A 10 -8.23 23.00 8.93
N LYS A 11 -9.46 23.09 9.47
CA LYS A 11 -9.81 22.42 10.73
C LYS A 11 -9.74 20.90 10.61
N LEU A 12 -10.12 20.34 9.45
CA LEU A 12 -9.97 18.91 9.20
C LEU A 12 -8.50 18.52 9.08
N GLN A 13 -7.69 19.26 8.31
CA GLN A 13 -6.25 19.02 8.17
C GLN A 13 -5.54 19.03 9.53
N GLU A 14 -5.80 20.03 10.37
CA GLU A 14 -5.25 20.10 11.73
C GLU A 14 -5.62 18.87 12.58
N ARG A 15 -6.83 18.32 12.40
CA ARG A 15 -7.27 17.12 13.11
C ARG A 15 -6.61 15.85 12.58
N ILE A 16 -6.55 15.71 11.26
CA ILE A 16 -5.88 14.59 10.60
C ILE A 16 -4.40 14.56 10.97
N GLU A 17 -3.72 15.70 10.99
CA GLU A 17 -2.34 15.83 11.46
C GLU A 17 -2.18 15.39 12.93
N ALA A 18 -3.09 15.83 13.81
CA ALA A 18 -3.07 15.43 15.20
C ALA A 18 -3.30 13.91 15.36
N ASN A 19 -4.28 13.33 14.66
CA ASN A 19 -4.54 11.89 14.68
C ASN A 19 -3.34 11.09 14.16
N TYR A 20 -2.74 11.53 13.05
CA TYR A 20 -1.59 10.86 12.45
C TYR A 20 -0.37 10.91 13.37
N ARG A 21 -0.11 12.05 14.01
CA ARG A 21 0.98 12.17 14.99
C ARG A 21 0.78 11.23 16.18
N THR A 22 -0.45 11.11 16.71
CA THR A 22 -0.76 10.15 17.77
C THR A 22 -0.53 8.71 17.30
N TYR A 23 -0.95 8.37 16.08
CA TYR A 23 -0.72 7.05 15.50
C TYR A 23 0.78 6.73 15.36
N ILE A 24 1.58 7.66 14.82
CA ILE A 24 3.04 7.49 14.72
C ILE A 24 3.69 7.27 16.10
N GLN A 25 3.25 8.00 17.13
CA GLN A 25 3.74 7.81 18.50
C GLN A 25 3.42 6.40 19.04
N GLN A 26 2.25 5.86 18.70
CA GLN A 26 1.89 4.48 19.06
C GLN A 26 2.74 3.47 18.30
N LEU A 27 3.04 3.69 17.01
CA LEU A 27 3.93 2.80 16.26
C LEU A 27 5.34 2.81 16.84
N GLN A 28 5.85 3.98 17.23
CA GLN A 28 7.20 4.12 17.78
C GLN A 28 7.41 3.39 19.12
N SER A 29 6.35 3.05 19.85
CA SER A 29 6.43 2.29 21.09
C SER A 29 6.33 0.76 20.88
N LYS A 30 6.04 0.30 19.67
CA LYS A 30 5.86 -1.13 19.35
C LYS A 30 7.17 -1.82 18.94
N PRO A 31 7.30 -3.13 19.19
CA PRO A 31 8.42 -3.91 18.68
C PRO A 31 8.32 -4.08 17.16
N ALA A 32 9.47 -4.31 16.52
CA ALA A 32 9.55 -4.46 15.06
C ALA A 32 8.67 -5.60 14.50
N SER A 33 8.48 -6.69 15.26
CA SER A 33 7.61 -7.80 14.86
C SER A 33 6.15 -7.38 14.71
N GLU A 34 5.63 -6.59 15.66
CA GLU A 34 4.26 -6.07 15.58
C GLU A 34 4.11 -5.07 14.43
N LEU A 35 5.13 -4.25 14.18
CA LEU A 35 5.12 -3.33 13.03
C LEU A 35 5.06 -4.06 11.69
N ILE A 36 5.71 -5.22 11.56
CA ILE A 36 5.64 -6.06 10.35
C ILE A 36 4.23 -6.61 10.17
N GLU A 37 3.59 -7.09 11.24
CA GLU A 37 2.20 -7.58 11.20
C GLU A 37 1.22 -6.46 10.82
N GLN A 38 1.51 -5.22 11.21
CA GLN A 38 0.69 -4.05 10.90
C GLN A 38 1.06 -3.34 9.58
N ALA A 39 1.96 -3.89 8.77
CA ALA A 39 2.49 -3.18 7.59
C ALA A 39 1.40 -2.66 6.63
N ALA A 40 0.33 -3.44 6.41
CA ALA A 40 -0.81 -3.03 5.58
C ALA A 40 -1.59 -1.86 6.19
N GLU A 41 -1.86 -1.90 7.50
CA GLU A 41 -2.52 -0.81 8.24
C GLU A 41 -1.67 0.47 8.23
N ILE A 42 -0.34 0.34 8.39
CA ILE A 42 0.61 1.45 8.32
C ILE A 42 0.61 2.09 6.93
N ALA A 43 0.65 1.28 5.87
CA ALA A 43 0.59 1.77 4.49
C ALA A 43 -0.74 2.50 4.21
N ALA A 44 -1.86 1.92 4.64
CA ALA A 44 -3.19 2.53 4.52
C ALA A 44 -3.26 3.87 5.26
N ALA A 45 -2.81 3.93 6.52
CA ALA A 45 -2.82 5.15 7.31
C ALA A 45 -2.00 6.27 6.67
N LYS A 46 -0.84 5.94 6.10
CA LYS A 46 0.03 6.90 5.40
C LYS A 46 -0.65 7.43 4.13
N LEU A 47 -1.21 6.55 3.30
CA LEU A 47 -1.91 6.95 2.08
C LEU A 47 -3.08 7.87 2.40
N VAL A 48 -3.95 7.46 3.33
CA VAL A 48 -5.13 8.27 3.72
C VAL A 48 -4.71 9.62 4.29
N TYR A 49 -3.65 9.67 5.10
CA TYR A 49 -3.10 10.94 5.58
C TYR A 49 -2.68 11.85 4.41
N GLU A 50 -1.91 11.33 3.45
CA GLU A 50 -1.43 12.12 2.30
C GLU A 50 -2.59 12.65 1.46
N GLU A 51 -3.54 11.80 1.09
CA GLU A 51 -4.71 12.17 0.29
C GLU A 51 -5.60 13.20 1.00
N LEU A 52 -5.91 13.01 2.30
CA LEU A 52 -6.73 13.95 3.04
C LEU A 52 -6.04 15.30 3.29
N MET A 53 -4.70 15.33 3.28
CA MET A 53 -3.94 16.56 3.39
C MET A 53 -3.93 17.37 2.09
N GLU A 54 -4.06 16.73 0.92
CA GLU A 54 -4.26 17.43 -0.36
C GLU A 54 -5.63 18.13 -0.46
N GLY A 55 -6.58 17.72 0.38
CA GLY A 55 -7.87 18.35 0.57
C GLY A 55 -9.03 17.46 0.12
N CYS A 56 -10.23 17.81 0.54
CA CYS A 56 -11.45 17.09 0.17
C CYS A 56 -12.60 18.07 -0.09
N SER A 57 -13.68 17.59 -0.70
CA SER A 57 -14.87 18.44 -0.91
C SER A 57 -15.45 18.93 0.43
N THR A 58 -16.13 20.08 0.41
CA THR A 58 -16.72 20.68 1.62
C THR A 58 -17.69 19.73 2.32
N ASP A 59 -18.52 19.00 1.56
CA ASP A 59 -19.53 18.09 2.10
C ASP A 59 -18.88 16.93 2.88
N TYR A 60 -17.77 16.41 2.36
CA TYR A 60 -16.99 15.38 3.05
C TYR A 60 -16.27 15.95 4.28
N THR A 61 -15.78 17.20 4.18
CA THR A 61 -15.10 17.87 5.29
C THR A 61 -16.00 17.98 6.53
N GLU A 62 -17.23 18.46 6.35
CA GLU A 62 -18.19 18.60 7.44
C GLU A 62 -18.58 17.27 8.06
N TYR A 63 -18.69 16.22 7.23
CA TYR A 63 -19.01 14.88 7.70
C TYR A 63 -17.86 14.28 8.51
N LEU A 64 -16.63 14.32 8.01
CA LEU A 64 -15.43 13.80 8.69
C LEU A 64 -15.15 14.51 10.01
N LEU A 65 -15.43 15.82 10.10
CA LEU A 65 -15.26 16.60 11.32
C LEU A 65 -16.18 16.18 12.49
N ARG A 66 -17.17 15.31 12.25
CA ARG A 66 -18.05 14.75 13.30
C ARG A 66 -17.35 13.68 14.13
N PHE A 67 -16.25 13.12 13.64
CA PHE A 67 -15.51 12.05 14.30
C PHE A 67 -14.31 12.60 15.08
N GLU A 68 -13.94 11.90 16.16
CA GLU A 68 -12.74 12.21 16.94
C GLU A 68 -11.46 11.82 16.20
N ASN A 69 -11.52 10.68 15.49
CA ASN A 69 -10.42 10.15 14.68
C ASN A 69 -10.87 9.87 13.23
N PRO A 70 -11.11 10.91 12.41
CA PRO A 70 -11.46 10.73 11.00
C PRO A 70 -10.38 10.00 10.19
N LEU A 71 -9.10 10.07 10.59
CA LEU A 71 -8.02 9.34 9.93
C LEU A 71 -8.22 7.82 10.04
N GLU A 72 -8.49 7.33 11.25
CA GLU A 72 -8.76 5.91 11.51
C GLU A 72 -10.01 5.43 10.78
N LEU A 73 -11.09 6.23 10.82
CA LEU A 73 -12.33 5.89 10.10
C LEU A 73 -12.08 5.65 8.60
N VAL A 74 -11.38 6.57 7.94
CA VAL A 74 -11.14 6.48 6.50
C VAL A 74 -10.12 5.38 6.19
N ARG A 75 -9.10 5.18 7.03
CA ARG A 75 -8.13 4.07 6.90
C ARG A 75 -8.83 2.72 6.93
N ASP A 76 -9.70 2.48 7.91
CA ASP A 76 -10.36 1.18 8.08
C ASP A 76 -11.25 0.86 6.89
N HIS A 77 -12.03 1.85 6.42
CA HIS A 77 -12.85 1.70 5.22
C HIS A 77 -12.02 1.52 3.94
N TRP A 78 -10.88 2.23 3.81
CA TRP A 78 -9.96 2.00 2.70
C TRP A 78 -9.42 0.57 2.70
N MET A 79 -9.07 0.03 3.87
CA MET A 79 -8.60 -1.36 3.97
C MET A 79 -9.69 -2.36 3.57
N ASP A 80 -10.95 -2.11 3.95
CA ASP A 80 -12.08 -2.93 3.50
C ASP A 80 -12.25 -2.89 1.97
N GLU A 81 -12.12 -1.72 1.35
CA GLU A 81 -12.17 -1.57 -0.11
C GLU A 81 -11.01 -2.27 -0.83
N GLN A 82 -9.82 -2.27 -0.22
CA GLN A 82 -8.64 -2.94 -0.77
C GLN A 82 -8.54 -4.42 -0.44
N ASN A 83 -9.49 -4.98 0.32
CA ASN A 83 -9.49 -6.39 0.68
C ASN A 83 -9.98 -7.27 -0.47
N VAL A 84 -9.16 -7.34 -1.53
CA VAL A 84 -9.43 -8.12 -2.74
C VAL A 84 -8.45 -9.29 -2.87
N ALA A 85 -8.89 -10.36 -3.52
CA ALA A 85 -8.02 -11.51 -3.76
C ALA A 85 -7.02 -11.20 -4.87
N HIS A 86 -5.72 -11.28 -4.58
CA HIS A 86 -4.65 -10.98 -5.54
C HIS A 86 -4.09 -12.21 -6.30
N ARG A 87 -4.84 -13.33 -6.28
CA ARG A 87 -4.33 -14.61 -6.79
C ARG A 87 -4.04 -14.52 -8.29
N ASP A 88 -4.99 -14.00 -9.05
CA ASP A 88 -4.94 -14.01 -10.51
C ASP A 88 -3.92 -12.97 -11.01
N GLU A 89 -3.80 -11.83 -10.34
CA GLU A 89 -2.75 -10.84 -10.60
C GLU A 89 -1.37 -11.41 -10.33
N MET A 90 -1.21 -12.17 -9.23
CA MET A 90 0.06 -12.81 -8.91
C MET A 90 0.41 -13.89 -9.94
N GLU A 91 -0.55 -14.71 -10.35
CA GLU A 91 -0.36 -15.70 -11.42
C GLU A 91 0.06 -15.02 -12.72
N HIS A 92 -0.58 -13.90 -13.06
CA HIS A 92 -0.21 -13.10 -14.24
C HIS A 92 1.22 -12.55 -14.17
N VAL A 93 1.67 -12.08 -13.00
CA VAL A 93 3.05 -11.61 -12.81
C VAL A 93 4.03 -12.77 -13.00
N LEU A 94 3.78 -13.90 -12.35
CA LEU A 94 4.64 -15.08 -12.45
C LEU A 94 4.73 -15.59 -13.89
N ARG A 95 3.60 -15.69 -14.60
CA ARG A 95 3.57 -16.06 -16.01
C ARG A 95 4.42 -15.11 -16.86
N ASN A 96 4.32 -13.80 -16.65
CA ASN A 96 5.13 -12.84 -17.39
C ASN A 96 6.63 -12.99 -17.12
N ILE A 97 7.01 -13.26 -15.87
CA ILE A 97 8.41 -13.49 -15.51
C ILE A 97 8.95 -14.71 -16.26
N THR A 98 8.21 -15.81 -16.24
CA THR A 98 8.63 -17.06 -16.89
C THR A 98 8.61 -16.97 -18.42
N ASP A 99 7.52 -16.47 -19.02
CA ASP A 99 7.35 -16.46 -20.48
C ASP A 99 8.35 -15.53 -21.19
N LYS A 100 8.79 -14.47 -20.52
CA LYS A 100 9.69 -13.45 -21.09
C LYS A 100 11.12 -13.52 -20.55
N GLY A 101 11.42 -14.45 -19.65
CA GLY A 101 12.72 -14.53 -18.98
C GLY A 101 13.06 -13.26 -18.20
N LEU A 102 12.06 -12.63 -17.55
CA LEU A 102 12.30 -11.36 -16.85
C LEU A 102 13.27 -11.60 -15.69
N GLY A 103 14.34 -10.81 -15.67
CA GLY A 103 15.37 -10.87 -14.65
C GLY A 103 16.58 -11.73 -15.00
N GLU A 104 16.57 -12.46 -16.11
CA GLU A 104 17.77 -13.14 -16.62
C GLU A 104 18.84 -12.10 -17.00
N GLY A 105 20.00 -12.17 -16.34
CA GLY A 105 21.09 -11.21 -16.52
C GLY A 105 21.03 -9.98 -15.59
N ASP A 106 19.84 -9.62 -15.11
CA ASP A 106 19.64 -8.52 -14.15
C ASP A 106 19.73 -9.00 -12.68
N TYR A 107 19.33 -10.25 -12.42
CA TYR A 107 19.38 -10.86 -11.09
C TYR A 107 20.33 -12.06 -11.10
N ALA A 108 21.00 -12.28 -9.96
CA ALA A 108 21.91 -13.41 -9.80
C ALA A 108 21.13 -14.73 -9.92
N MET A 109 21.53 -15.57 -10.87
CA MET A 109 20.94 -16.89 -11.09
C MET A 109 21.73 -17.96 -10.36
N ASP A 110 21.03 -18.92 -9.76
CA ASP A 110 21.66 -20.10 -9.17
C ASP A 110 22.10 -21.05 -10.28
N SER A 111 23.42 -21.18 -10.46
CA SER A 111 24.02 -22.05 -11.48
C SER A 111 23.73 -23.54 -11.25
N SER A 112 23.29 -23.95 -10.06
CA SER A 112 22.88 -25.32 -9.78
C SER A 112 21.49 -25.68 -10.33
N CYS A 113 20.68 -24.68 -10.69
CA CYS A 113 19.32 -24.85 -11.20
C CYS A 113 19.20 -24.68 -12.72
N GLN A 114 20.33 -24.63 -13.45
CA GLN A 114 20.29 -24.58 -14.91
C GLN A 114 19.63 -25.85 -15.46
N PRO A 115 18.67 -25.74 -16.40
CA PRO A 115 18.11 -26.92 -17.03
C PRO A 115 19.25 -27.68 -17.70
N ALA A 116 19.35 -28.99 -17.41
CA ALA A 116 20.30 -29.85 -18.08
C ALA A 116 20.07 -29.69 -19.59
N VAL A 117 21.05 -29.11 -20.29
CA VAL A 117 21.07 -29.10 -21.74
C VAL A 117 20.87 -30.54 -22.20
N LEU A 118 19.71 -30.83 -22.78
CA LEU A 118 19.49 -32.09 -23.48
C LEU A 118 20.45 -32.06 -24.66
N ASP A 119 21.58 -32.77 -24.50
CA ASP A 119 22.50 -33.10 -25.56
C ASP A 119 21.73 -33.98 -26.56
N GLU A 120 21.02 -33.36 -27.50
CA GLU A 120 20.52 -34.03 -28.68
C GLU A 120 21.71 -34.44 -29.54
N GLY A 121 22.28 -35.59 -29.20
CA GLY A 121 23.18 -36.35 -30.05
C GLY A 121 22.45 -36.81 -31.31
N VAL A 122 22.21 -35.89 -32.25
CA VAL A 122 21.83 -36.22 -33.63
C VAL A 122 23.09 -36.72 -34.33
N ARG A 123 23.35 -38.02 -34.19
CA ARG A 123 24.28 -38.75 -35.06
C ARG A 123 23.46 -39.33 -36.21
N LEU A 124 23.32 -38.57 -37.29
CA LEU A 124 22.83 -39.07 -38.58
C LEU A 124 23.77 -40.20 -39.03
N CYS A 125 23.19 -41.40 -39.17
CA CYS A 125 23.84 -42.57 -39.77
C CYS A 125 23.83 -42.46 -41.30
#